data_AF-A0A1Y3XDK2-F1
#
_entry.id   AF-A0A1Y3XDK2-F1
#
_cell.length_a   1.000
_cell.length_b   1.000
_cell.length_c   1.000
_cell.angle_alpha   90.00
_cell.angle_beta   90.00
_cell.angle_gamma   90.00
#
_symmetry.space_group_name_H-M   'P 1'
#
loop_
_entity.id
_entity.type
_entity.pdbx_description
1 polymer ?
#
loop_
_entity_poly.entity_id
_entity_poly.type
_entity_poly.pdbx_seq_one_letter_code
_entity_poly.pdbx_strand_id
1 'polypeptide(L)'
;MELLSGDKISNNNRAANMLRTVFYVCPVCSNVIPAAGQAAISCCGISLPQLEPEEMNGEHMVRIEAVEDEQFVTLDHPMSKTHFISFIAWVSGDRVELVKLYPEVNAQCRLHMRGHGYLYLYCNRHGLMRKRL
;
A
#
# COMPACT_ATOMS: atom_id res chain seq x y z
N MET A 1 8.88 -35.52 8.56
CA MET A 1 7.59 -35.17 7.93
C MET A 1 7.00 -34.05 8.73
N GLU A 2 7.31 -32.80 8.36
CA GLU A 2 6.60 -31.65 8.92
C GLU A 2 5.39 -31.37 8.03
N LEU A 3 4.24 -31.27 8.67
CA LEU A 3 2.94 -31.16 8.06
C LEU A 3 2.82 -29.83 7.33
N LEU A 4 2.56 -29.88 6.01
CA LEU A 4 2.04 -28.76 5.24
C LEU A 4 0.66 -28.41 5.80
N SER A 5 0.59 -27.49 6.76
CA SER A 5 -0.63 -26.79 7.11
C SER A 5 -1.01 -25.88 5.92
N GLY A 6 -1.61 -26.48 4.89
CA GLY A 6 -2.11 -25.77 3.73
C GLY A 6 -3.38 -25.03 4.09
N ASP A 7 -3.26 -23.93 4.83
CA ASP A 7 -4.38 -23.00 5.01
C ASP A 7 -4.78 -22.50 3.62
N LYS A 8 -5.97 -22.91 3.19
CA LYS A 8 -6.48 -22.61 1.87
C LYS A 8 -6.82 -21.13 1.78
N ILE A 9 -5.95 -20.35 1.14
CA ILE A 9 -6.23 -18.96 0.82
C ILE A 9 -7.48 -18.92 -0.06
N SER A 10 -8.53 -18.24 0.42
CA SER A 10 -9.79 -18.08 -0.30
C SER A 10 -10.07 -16.61 -0.53
N ASN A 11 -10.12 -16.21 -1.80
CA ASN A 11 -10.47 -14.84 -2.16
C ASN A 11 -11.98 -14.62 -1.95
N ASN A 12 -12.32 -13.89 -0.89
CA ASN A 12 -13.70 -13.52 -0.58
C ASN A 12 -14.18 -12.24 -1.28
N ASN A 13 -13.34 -11.62 -2.12
CA ASN A 13 -13.74 -10.49 -2.95
C ASN A 13 -14.33 -10.95 -4.28
N ARG A 14 -15.59 -11.40 -4.24
CA ARG A 14 -16.34 -11.79 -5.43
C ARG A 14 -16.50 -10.57 -6.36
N ALA A 15 -16.22 -10.76 -7.65
CA ALA A 15 -16.16 -9.71 -8.68
C ALA A 15 -15.04 -8.68 -8.52
N ALA A 16 -14.02 -8.93 -7.68
CA ALA A 16 -12.80 -8.13 -7.62
C ALA A 16 -13.06 -6.62 -7.37
N ASN A 17 -13.95 -6.30 -6.42
CA ASN A 17 -14.21 -4.91 -6.01
C ASN A 17 -12.90 -4.20 -5.62
N MET A 18 -12.54 -3.14 -6.35
CA MET A 18 -11.26 -2.46 -6.18
C MET A 18 -11.10 -1.82 -4.80
N LEU A 19 -12.18 -1.44 -4.11
CA LEU A 19 -12.11 -0.93 -2.73
C LEU A 19 -11.62 -1.98 -1.71
N ARG A 20 -11.63 -3.25 -2.08
CA ARG A 20 -11.10 -4.36 -1.27
C ARG A 20 -9.73 -4.83 -1.79
N THR A 21 -9.01 -3.96 -2.51
CA THR A 21 -7.62 -4.19 -2.89
C THR A 21 -6.78 -4.48 -1.66
N VAL A 22 -5.91 -5.48 -1.77
CA VAL A 22 -4.91 -5.85 -0.78
C VAL A 22 -3.53 -5.64 -1.36
N PHE A 23 -2.53 -5.51 -0.49
CA PHE A 23 -1.15 -5.28 -0.90
C PHE A 23 -0.24 -6.37 -0.36
N TYR A 24 0.76 -6.73 -1.16
CA TYR A 24 1.84 -7.62 -0.80
C TYR A 24 3.15 -6.90 -1.09
N VAL A 25 4.10 -6.97 -0.15
CA VAL A 25 5.43 -6.38 -0.33
C VAL A 25 6.50 -7.43 -0.09
N CYS A 26 7.43 -7.56 -1.03
CA CYS A 26 8.57 -8.44 -0.86
C CYS A 26 9.66 -7.73 -0.03
N PRO A 27 10.05 -8.25 1.15
CA PRO A 27 11.10 -7.63 1.97
C PRO A 27 12.50 -7.72 1.34
N VAL A 28 12.70 -8.60 0.35
CA VAL A 28 14.01 -8.82 -0.30
C VAL A 28 14.26 -7.81 -1.42
N CYS A 29 13.32 -7.69 -2.36
CA CYS A 29 13.47 -6.84 -3.55
C CYS A 29 12.58 -5.58 -3.54
N SER A 30 11.79 -5.38 -2.47
CA SER A 30 10.85 -4.26 -2.35
C SER A 30 9.77 -4.18 -3.43
N ASN A 31 9.51 -5.29 -4.14
CA ASN A 31 8.40 -5.40 -5.08
C ASN A 31 7.07 -5.19 -4.35
N VAL A 32 6.17 -4.41 -4.97
CA VAL A 32 4.84 -4.08 -4.43
C VAL A 32 3.81 -4.63 -5.37
N ILE A 33 2.92 -5.46 -4.85
CA ILE A 33 1.92 -6.16 -5.65
C ILE A 33 0.54 -5.80 -5.08
N PRO A 34 -0.18 -4.85 -5.70
CA PRO A 34 -1.60 -4.69 -5.43
C PRO A 34 -2.36 -5.85 -6.07
N ALA A 35 -3.34 -6.38 -5.35
CA ALA A 35 -4.26 -7.39 -5.87
C ALA A 35 -5.68 -7.01 -5.51
N ALA A 36 -6.61 -7.15 -6.46
CA ALA A 36 -8.02 -6.91 -6.22
C ALA A 36 -8.66 -7.92 -5.25
N GLY A 37 -7.90 -8.84 -4.67
CA GLY A 37 -8.35 -9.70 -3.58
C GLY A 37 -7.22 -10.63 -3.13
N GLN A 38 -7.46 -11.37 -2.06
CA GLN A 38 -6.43 -12.22 -1.47
C GLN A 38 -6.00 -13.32 -2.44
N ALA A 39 -4.68 -13.49 -2.60
CA ALA A 39 -4.06 -14.51 -3.42
C ALA A 39 -2.83 -15.11 -2.73
N ALA A 40 -2.45 -16.33 -3.14
CA ALA A 40 -1.16 -16.90 -2.79
C ALA A 40 -0.10 -16.29 -3.71
N ILE A 41 0.73 -15.40 -3.17
CA ILE A 41 1.76 -14.68 -3.94
C ILE A 41 3.14 -15.08 -3.45
N SER A 42 4.06 -15.38 -4.38
CA SER A 42 5.47 -15.61 -4.07
C SER A 42 6.37 -14.62 -4.83
N CYS A 43 7.42 -14.15 -4.16
CA CYS A 43 8.45 -13.32 -4.74
C CYS A 43 9.79 -13.62 -4.04
N CYS A 44 10.89 -13.69 -4.78
CA CYS A 44 12.22 -14.05 -4.25
C CYS A 44 12.25 -15.39 -3.47
N GLY A 45 11.44 -16.37 -3.88
CA GLY A 45 11.41 -17.70 -3.28
C GLY A 45 10.67 -17.79 -1.93
N ILE A 46 10.06 -16.71 -1.45
CA ILE A 46 9.25 -16.69 -0.23
C ILE A 46 7.76 -16.45 -0.56
N SER A 47 6.88 -16.97 0.28
CA SER A 47 5.45 -16.62 0.25
C SER A 47 5.28 -15.25 0.90
N LEU A 48 4.53 -14.36 0.24
CA LEU A 48 4.28 -13.03 0.76
C LEU A 48 2.97 -13.03 1.57
N PRO A 49 2.99 -12.62 2.85
CA PRO A 49 1.76 -12.41 3.59
C PRO A 49 1.01 -11.21 3.01
N GLN A 50 -0.31 -11.27 3.10
CA GLN A 50 -1.14 -10.09 2.87
C GLN A 50 -0.80 -9.04 3.92
N LEU A 51 -0.59 -7.79 3.50
CA LEU A 51 -0.43 -6.69 4.44
C LEU A 51 -1.80 -6.31 5.03
N GLU A 52 -1.84 -6.20 6.35
CA GLU A 52 -3.01 -5.71 7.08
C GLU A 52 -2.83 -4.20 7.33
N PRO A 53 -3.71 -3.35 6.77
CA PRO A 53 -3.59 -1.92 6.94
C PRO A 53 -4.09 -1.48 8.32
N GLU A 54 -3.28 -0.69 9.01
CA GLU A 54 -3.69 0.06 10.20
C GLU A 54 -4.28 1.43 9.82
N GLU A 55 -4.99 2.10 10.73
CA GLU A 55 -5.40 3.48 10.50
C GLU A 55 -4.21 4.43 10.64
N MET A 56 -4.09 5.41 9.73
CA MET A 56 -3.01 6.39 9.76
C MET A 56 -2.99 7.17 11.09
N ASN A 57 -1.82 7.21 11.73
CA ASN A 57 -1.63 7.85 13.03
C ASN A 57 -0.22 8.48 13.14
N GLY A 58 -0.06 9.40 14.09
CA GLY A 58 1.23 9.96 14.50
C GLY A 58 2.11 10.42 13.33
N GLU A 59 3.29 9.78 13.22
CA GLU A 59 4.33 10.04 12.19
C GLU A 59 3.91 9.71 10.75
N HIS A 60 2.75 9.07 10.57
CA HIS A 60 2.23 8.67 9.25
C HIS A 60 1.02 9.51 8.83
N MET A 61 0.83 10.69 9.45
CA MET A 61 -0.20 11.62 9.02
C MET A 61 0.21 12.30 7.70
N VAL A 62 -0.69 12.21 6.73
CA VAL A 62 -0.57 12.87 5.43
C VAL A 62 -1.17 14.28 5.48
N ARG A 63 -0.54 15.21 4.79
CA ARG A 63 -1.15 16.48 4.38
C ARG A 63 -1.53 16.36 2.90
N ILE A 64 -2.72 16.82 2.56
CA ILE A 64 -3.28 16.72 1.22
C ILE A 64 -3.72 18.11 0.80
N GLU A 65 -3.14 18.60 -0.29
CA GLU A 65 -3.42 19.90 -0.86
C GLU A 65 -3.96 19.71 -2.28
N ALA A 66 -5.07 20.37 -2.63
CA ALA A 66 -5.58 20.36 -3.99
C ALA A 66 -4.70 21.28 -4.87
N VAL A 67 -4.17 20.74 -5.96
CA VAL A 67 -3.35 21.47 -6.93
C VAL A 67 -3.88 21.15 -8.32
N GLU A 68 -4.59 22.11 -8.91
CA GLU A 68 -5.28 21.93 -10.20
C GLU A 68 -6.24 20.72 -10.18
N ASP A 69 -6.00 19.72 -11.03
CA ASP A 69 -6.80 18.51 -11.15
C ASP A 69 -6.24 17.33 -10.32
N GLU A 70 -5.18 17.57 -9.54
CA GLU A 70 -4.45 16.58 -8.74
C GLU A 70 -4.45 16.93 -7.25
N GLN A 71 -4.09 15.96 -6.44
CA GLN A 71 -3.87 16.11 -5.01
C GLN A 71 -2.40 15.92 -4.73
N PHE A 72 -1.78 16.96 -4.19
CA PHE A 72 -0.41 16.91 -3.70
C PHE A 72 -0.41 16.35 -2.28
N VAL A 73 0.10 15.14 -2.13
CA VAL A 73 0.20 14.44 -0.85
C VAL A 73 1.62 14.59 -0.33
N THR A 74 1.75 15.09 0.89
CA THR A 74 3.03 15.26 1.58
C THR A 74 2.99 14.61 2.96
N LEU A 75 4.12 14.08 3.40
CA LEU A 75 4.28 13.46 4.71
C LEU A 75 5.55 13.99 5.36
N ASP A 76 5.47 14.26 6.66
CA ASP A 76 6.64 14.50 7.50
C ASP A 76 7.11 13.16 8.06
N HIS A 77 7.81 12.39 7.24
CA HIS A 77 8.30 11.06 7.57
C HIS A 77 9.77 10.91 7.15
N PRO A 78 10.63 10.22 7.93
CA PRO A 78 12.01 9.96 7.54
C PRO A 78 12.12 9.27 6.18
N MET A 79 13.02 9.76 5.32
CA MET A 79 13.31 9.16 4.01
C MET A 79 14.80 8.83 3.92
N SER A 80 15.29 8.02 4.86
CA SER A 80 16.67 7.53 4.88
C SER A 80 16.79 6.19 4.16
N LYS A 81 18.02 5.74 3.89
CA LYS A 81 18.30 4.41 3.30
C LYS A 81 17.68 3.23 4.06
N THR A 82 17.39 3.39 5.36
CA THR A 82 16.91 2.30 6.22
C THR A 82 15.50 2.51 6.77
N HIS A 83 14.92 3.70 6.59
CA HIS A 83 13.59 4.06 7.05
C HIS A 83 12.99 5.05 6.08
N PHE A 84 11.98 4.61 5.32
CA PHE A 84 11.37 5.36 4.25
C PHE A 84 9.95 4.85 3.94
N ILE A 85 9.15 5.71 3.33
CA ILE A 85 7.90 5.32 2.69
C ILE A 85 8.23 4.69 1.34
N SER A 86 7.76 3.47 1.13
CA SER A 86 8.05 2.70 -0.09
C SER A 86 7.05 2.97 -1.20
N PHE A 87 5.78 3.23 -0.86
CA PHE A 87 4.76 3.63 -1.82
C PHE A 87 3.62 4.35 -1.13
N ILE A 88 2.88 5.11 -1.94
CA ILE A 88 1.57 5.68 -1.60
C ILE A 88 0.60 5.21 -2.68
N ALA A 89 -0.62 4.84 -2.30
CA ALA A 89 -1.63 4.42 -3.26
C ALA A 89 -3.00 5.02 -2.96
N TRP A 90 -3.71 5.47 -3.99
CA TRP A 90 -5.12 5.82 -3.92
C TRP A 90 -5.96 4.68 -4.49
N VAL A 91 -6.88 4.17 -3.69
CA VAL A 91 -7.78 3.08 -4.06
C VAL A 91 -9.20 3.60 -4.07
N SER A 92 -9.83 3.58 -5.24
CA SER A 92 -11.21 4.01 -5.45
C SER A 92 -12.07 2.85 -5.92
N GLY A 93 -13.33 3.12 -6.26
CA GLY A 93 -14.28 2.10 -6.74
C GLY A 93 -13.83 1.38 -8.01
N ASP A 94 -13.04 2.01 -8.88
CA ASP A 94 -12.74 1.52 -10.22
C ASP A 94 -11.24 1.34 -10.51
N ARG A 95 -10.35 1.94 -9.72
CA ARG A 95 -8.90 1.90 -9.97
C ARG A 95 -8.05 1.99 -8.71
N VAL A 96 -6.80 1.56 -8.87
CA VAL A 96 -5.69 1.76 -7.94
C VAL A 96 -4.66 2.62 -8.65
N GLU A 97 -4.33 3.77 -8.08
CA GLU A 97 -3.21 4.60 -8.50
C GLU A 97 -2.09 4.44 -7.48
N LEU A 98 -0.94 3.94 -7.89
CA LEU A 98 0.19 3.64 -7.00
C LEU A 98 1.42 4.41 -7.43
N VAL A 99 1.99 5.18 -6.50
CA VAL A 99 3.25 5.91 -6.70
C VAL A 99 4.32 5.28 -5.84
N LYS A 100 5.39 4.82 -6.48
CA LYS A 100 6.57 4.30 -5.79
C LYS A 100 7.41 5.45 -5.27
N LEU A 101 7.82 5.36 -4.01
CA LEU A 101 8.77 6.28 -3.40
C LEU A 101 10.06 5.52 -3.09
N TYR A 102 11.15 6.27 -3.06
CA TYR A 102 12.49 5.74 -2.89
C TYR A 102 13.18 6.47 -1.73
N PRO A 103 14.11 5.80 -1.01
CA PRO A 103 14.92 6.46 0.00
C PRO A 103 15.59 7.73 -0.51
N GLU A 104 15.88 8.65 0.40
CA GLU A 104 16.61 9.91 0.15
C GLU A 104 15.88 10.91 -0.75
N VAL A 105 14.62 10.63 -1.10
CA VAL A 105 13.71 11.54 -1.80
C VAL A 105 12.61 11.99 -0.83
N ASN A 106 12.12 13.22 -0.97
CA ASN A 106 11.01 13.73 -0.17
C ASN A 106 9.81 12.78 -0.21
N ALA A 107 9.17 12.57 0.95
CA ALA A 107 7.95 11.77 1.07
C ALA A 107 6.74 12.57 0.53
N GLN A 108 6.66 12.68 -0.79
CA GLN A 108 5.60 13.42 -1.47
C GLN A 108 5.25 12.79 -2.81
N CYS A 109 3.99 12.90 -3.21
CA CYS A 109 3.53 12.48 -4.54
C CYS A 109 2.33 13.30 -5.00
N ARG A 110 2.00 13.15 -6.29
CA ARG A 110 0.74 13.63 -6.86
C ARG A 110 -0.12 12.42 -7.20
N LEU A 111 -1.41 12.52 -6.91
CA LEU A 111 -2.40 11.49 -7.16
C LEU A 111 -3.67 12.13 -7.72
N HIS A 112 -4.38 11.42 -8.58
CA HIS A 112 -5.71 11.82 -9.05
C HIS A 112 -6.77 11.23 -8.14
N MET A 113 -6.96 11.86 -6.98
CA MET A 113 -7.88 11.38 -5.94
C MET A 113 -9.33 11.75 -6.26
N ARG A 114 -9.92 11.07 -7.24
CA ARG A 114 -11.31 11.29 -7.65
C ARG A 114 -12.28 10.49 -6.78
N GLY A 115 -13.34 11.17 -6.33
CA GLY A 115 -14.43 10.57 -5.57
C GLY A 115 -14.00 10.11 -4.18
N HIS A 116 -14.73 9.12 -3.64
CA HIS A 116 -14.41 8.53 -2.34
C HIS A 116 -13.53 7.30 -2.50
N GLY A 117 -12.65 7.09 -1.52
CA GLY A 117 -11.71 5.99 -1.56
C GLY A 117 -10.87 5.86 -0.30
N TYR A 118 -9.79 5.12 -0.44
CA TYR A 118 -8.80 4.93 0.61
C TYR A 118 -7.44 5.36 0.09
N LEU A 119 -6.79 6.24 0.86
CA LEU A 119 -5.38 6.49 0.70
C LEU A 119 -4.62 5.46 1.52
N TYR A 120 -3.61 4.84 0.93
CA TYR A 120 -2.70 3.90 1.56
C TYR A 120 -1.28 4.45 1.53
N LEU A 121 -0.51 4.17 2.57
CA LEU A 121 0.92 4.40 2.62
C LEU A 121 1.60 3.19 3.23
N TYR A 122 2.80 2.85 2.75
CA TYR A 122 3.59 1.75 3.31
C TYR A 122 4.96 2.23 3.76
N CYS A 123 5.20 2.15 5.06
CA CYS A 123 6.51 2.35 5.66
C CYS A 123 7.25 1.02 5.76
N ASN A 124 8.52 0.99 5.34
CA ASN A 124 9.31 -0.25 5.39
C ASN A 124 9.54 -0.80 6.82
N ARG A 125 9.33 0.03 7.86
CA ARG A 125 9.46 -0.37 9.27
C ARG A 125 8.13 -0.55 9.99
N HIS A 126 7.17 0.33 9.69
CA HIS A 126 5.92 0.41 10.43
C HIS A 126 4.73 -0.25 9.71
N GLY A 127 4.93 -0.78 8.50
CA GLY A 127 3.91 -1.52 7.77
C GLY A 127 3.00 -0.64 6.92
N LEU A 128 1.80 -1.16 6.64
CA LEU A 128 0.81 -0.52 5.78
C LEU A 128 -0.17 0.26 6.65
N MET A 129 -0.45 1.51 6.30
CA MET A 129 -1.52 2.29 6.89
C MET A 129 -2.50 2.77 5.81
N ARG A 130 -3.72 3.07 6.23
CA ARG A 130 -4.76 3.64 5.36
C ARG A 130 -5.55 4.74 6.06
N LYS A 131 -6.20 5.57 5.25
CA LYS A 131 -7.19 6.55 5.68
C LYS A 131 -8.29 6.64 4.63
N ARG A 132 -9.55 6.65 5.07
CA ARG A 132 -10.70 6.89 4.18
C ARG A 132 -10.85 8.38 3.91
N LEU A 133 -11.07 8.75 2.65
CA LEU A 133 -11.31 10.12 2.18
C LEU A 133 -12.52 10.15 1.24
#